data_AF-A0AAU9XPZ3-F1
#
_entry.id   AF-A0AAU9XPZ3-F1
#
_cell.length_a   1.000
_cell.length_b   1.000
_cell.length_c   1.000
_cell.angle_alpha   90.00
_cell.angle_beta   90.00
_cell.angle_gamma   90.00
#
_symmetry.space_group_name_H-M   'P 1'
#
loop_
_entity.id
_entity.type
_entity.pdbx_description
1 polymer ?
#
loop_
_entity_poly.entity_id
_entity_poly.type
_entity_poly.pdbx_seq_one_letter_code
_entity_poly.pdbx_strand_id
1 'polypeptide(L)'
;MNGEVGELEEQLARRDQETNELERSLSTAQQILRDNQAQRSLEMDCQEAQKRQLGEKAEGDETLREHFEEMERRSREEITVVLCEQITEKDQKLTEMIQQLTVTEKREEDLKTQIKNVEEQLRENENLRTNLRDVEQRLTQKEAQEENLRLSLEQMEQRMREELTQKETRETELRKQLREREEQAVECQRHLSGMEQQLSEKNHQNETLLKQLREMEQRSREVTAENEMRENEFRKQIRERKQELREMAHQLIEKEQQKKDLRTHTEQRLREEMIEETTRLGKQLREKDQHLANARTQVEKQELLRTDPQHQLEVIVAENANLRQQVVNFENHTGSQPDDWVISRDNIQLTDKSLGVGGWGEVFEGRYCGCSVAVKRIHEAINSPHNQSLFQREINIASRCRHPCLLQFIGATYDEEIPLFVTELMESNLRELLDQRPLSREEIIVISLDVARALNYLHQKKPPIFHRDVSSGNVLLWRQANQWRGKVSDYGSAKFEEQFMSIGPGCFAYSAPEVQIRAKHTAKIDVYSFGVLLCEMCIQIFPDYENRELQITQMTDQVLQDLVRRCVRYDPTERPDMTDIISTLEEFSKTL
;
A
#
# COMPACT_ATOMS: atom_id res chain seq x y z
N MET A 1 9.10 -104.46 -5.82
CA MET A 1 9.40 -104.43 -7.27
C MET A 1 10.84 -104.82 -7.58
N ASN A 2 11.90 -104.04 -7.35
CA ASN A 2 13.28 -104.54 -7.61
C ASN A 2 13.67 -105.78 -6.80
N GLY A 3 13.17 -105.90 -5.55
CA GLY A 3 13.33 -107.11 -4.75
C GLY A 3 12.52 -108.30 -5.27
N GLU A 4 11.37 -108.06 -5.91
CA GLU A 4 10.50 -109.14 -6.42
C GLU A 4 11.04 -109.71 -7.74
N VAL A 5 11.62 -108.87 -8.61
CA VAL A 5 12.33 -109.35 -9.81
C VAL A 5 13.56 -110.16 -9.41
N GLY A 6 14.36 -109.64 -8.46
CA GLY A 6 15.54 -110.36 -7.95
C GLY A 6 15.19 -111.70 -7.31
N GLU A 7 14.10 -111.77 -6.53
CA GLU A 7 13.61 -113.04 -5.96
C GLU A 7 13.13 -114.03 -7.04
N LEU A 8 12.47 -113.55 -8.10
CA LEU A 8 12.01 -114.40 -9.20
C LEU A 8 13.18 -114.89 -10.08
N GLU A 9 14.17 -114.04 -10.36
CA GLU A 9 15.40 -114.40 -11.07
C GLU A 9 16.24 -115.41 -10.27
N GLU A 10 16.36 -115.22 -8.96
CA GLU A 10 17.06 -116.15 -8.08
C GLU A 10 16.34 -117.51 -8.00
N GLN A 11 15.00 -117.50 -7.98
CA GLN A 11 14.20 -118.73 -8.07
C GLN A 11 14.37 -119.44 -9.43
N LEU A 12 14.44 -118.69 -10.53
CA LEU A 12 14.70 -119.24 -11.87
C LEU A 12 16.10 -119.88 -11.93
N ALA A 13 17.12 -119.19 -11.42
CA ALA A 13 18.50 -119.67 -11.41
C ALA A 13 18.69 -120.93 -10.56
N ARG A 14 18.06 -121.00 -9.37
CA ARG A 14 18.06 -122.21 -8.53
C ARG A 14 17.39 -123.39 -9.22
N ARG A 15 16.33 -123.14 -10.01
CA ARG A 15 15.61 -124.15 -10.78
C ARG A 15 16.39 -124.65 -11.98
N ASP A 16 17.05 -123.77 -12.73
CA ASP A 16 17.95 -124.17 -13.81
C ASP A 16 19.03 -125.14 -13.30
N GLN A 17 19.53 -124.92 -12.08
CA GLN A 17 20.45 -125.84 -11.43
C GLN A 17 19.80 -127.20 -11.14
N GLU A 18 18.58 -127.24 -10.57
CA GLU A 18 17.82 -128.48 -10.34
C GLU A 18 17.56 -129.26 -11.64
N THR A 19 17.15 -128.58 -12.71
CA THR A 19 16.89 -129.18 -14.02
C THR A 19 18.16 -129.80 -14.61
N ASN A 20 19.28 -129.07 -14.54
CA ASN A 20 20.59 -129.58 -14.97
C ASN A 20 21.03 -130.84 -14.18
N GLU A 21 20.72 -130.91 -12.89
CA GLU A 21 21.00 -132.08 -12.05
C GLU A 21 20.12 -133.29 -12.44
N LEU A 22 18.85 -133.05 -12.76
CA LEU A 22 17.93 -134.08 -13.27
C LEU A 22 18.35 -134.61 -14.65
N GLU A 23 18.79 -133.74 -15.56
CA GLU A 23 19.32 -134.14 -16.88
C GLU A 23 20.57 -135.00 -16.77
N ARG A 24 21.50 -134.65 -15.86
CA ARG A 24 22.69 -135.48 -15.57
C ARG A 24 22.29 -136.85 -14.99
N SER A 25 21.30 -136.87 -14.11
CA SER A 25 20.77 -138.10 -13.52
C SER A 25 20.11 -138.99 -14.58
N LEU A 26 19.36 -138.39 -15.51
CA LEU A 26 18.76 -139.08 -16.65
C LEU A 26 19.82 -139.68 -17.58
N SER A 27 20.86 -138.91 -17.91
CA SER A 27 21.99 -139.37 -18.73
C SER A 27 22.70 -140.57 -18.09
N THR A 28 22.89 -140.52 -16.76
CA THR A 28 23.49 -141.62 -15.98
C THR A 28 22.61 -142.88 -16.02
N ALA A 29 21.30 -142.72 -15.86
CA ALA A 29 20.35 -143.83 -15.92
C ALA A 29 20.34 -144.51 -17.31
N GLN A 30 20.41 -143.72 -18.39
CA GLN A 30 20.51 -144.23 -19.76
C GLN A 30 21.80 -145.03 -20.00
N GLN A 31 22.93 -144.61 -19.40
CA GLN A 31 24.20 -145.35 -19.50
C GLN A 31 24.11 -146.71 -18.81
N ILE A 32 23.54 -146.77 -17.60
CA ILE A 32 23.33 -148.03 -16.86
C ILE A 32 22.48 -149.01 -17.67
N LEU A 33 21.48 -148.50 -18.40
CA LEU A 33 20.61 -149.31 -19.27
C LEU A 33 21.39 -149.95 -20.44
N ARG A 34 22.33 -149.22 -21.05
CA ARG A 34 23.22 -149.76 -22.11
C ARG A 34 24.17 -150.82 -21.56
N ASP A 35 24.76 -150.57 -20.40
CA ASP A 35 25.70 -151.50 -19.76
C ASP A 35 24.99 -152.82 -19.40
N ASN A 36 23.76 -152.75 -18.89
CA ASN A 36 22.92 -153.92 -18.62
C ASN A 36 22.57 -154.72 -19.90
N GLN A 37 22.32 -154.04 -21.02
CA GLN A 37 22.09 -154.70 -22.31
C GLN A 37 23.35 -155.43 -22.82
N ALA A 38 24.54 -154.84 -22.65
CA ALA A 38 25.81 -155.46 -23.02
C ALA A 38 26.11 -156.71 -22.16
N GLN A 39 25.80 -156.65 -20.86
CA GLN A 39 26.03 -157.76 -19.93
C GLN A 39 25.16 -158.99 -20.26
N ARG A 40 23.89 -158.78 -20.66
CA ARG A 40 23.01 -159.85 -21.17
C ARG A 40 23.58 -160.58 -22.39
N SER A 41 24.25 -159.86 -23.30
CA SER A 41 24.85 -160.47 -24.48
C SER A 41 26.00 -161.40 -24.11
N LEU A 42 26.84 -160.98 -23.15
CA LEU A 42 28.01 -161.74 -22.71
C LEU A 42 27.62 -163.06 -22.02
N GLU A 43 26.54 -163.06 -21.24
CA GLU A 43 26.05 -164.26 -20.54
C GLU A 43 25.47 -165.30 -21.49
N MET A 44 24.77 -164.88 -22.57
CA MET A 44 24.29 -165.80 -23.60
C MET A 44 25.44 -166.51 -24.33
N ASP A 45 26.49 -165.75 -24.72
CA ASP A 45 27.64 -166.32 -25.42
C ASP A 45 28.38 -167.36 -24.55
N CYS A 46 28.41 -167.12 -23.24
CA CYS A 46 29.04 -168.03 -22.27
C CYS A 46 28.26 -169.35 -22.12
N GLN A 47 26.91 -169.30 -22.09
CA GLN A 47 26.06 -170.49 -22.04
C GLN A 47 26.18 -171.35 -23.32
N GLU A 48 26.33 -170.72 -24.48
CA GLU A 48 26.43 -171.42 -25.76
C GLU A 48 27.78 -172.14 -25.92
N ALA A 49 28.86 -171.59 -25.36
CA ALA A 49 30.18 -172.23 -25.30
C ALA A 49 30.19 -173.47 -24.39
N GLN A 50 29.51 -173.42 -23.25
CA GLN A 50 29.44 -174.53 -22.28
C GLN A 50 28.64 -175.73 -22.85
N LYS A 51 27.61 -175.44 -23.65
CA LYS A 51 26.76 -176.45 -24.31
C LYS A 51 27.51 -177.26 -25.37
N ARG A 52 28.51 -176.67 -26.03
CA ARG A 52 29.35 -177.37 -27.03
C ARG A 52 30.38 -178.32 -26.42
N GLN A 53 30.89 -178.06 -25.20
CA GLN A 53 31.89 -178.93 -24.56
C GLN A 53 31.31 -180.22 -23.96
N LEU A 54 30.03 -180.24 -23.56
CA LEU A 54 29.42 -181.38 -22.87
C LEU A 54 28.67 -182.35 -23.80
N GLY A 55 28.53 -182.01 -25.09
CA GLY A 55 27.87 -182.86 -26.09
C GLY A 55 28.67 -184.07 -26.58
N GLU A 56 29.98 -184.14 -26.33
CA GLU A 56 30.85 -185.22 -26.85
C GLU A 56 31.17 -186.32 -25.82
N LYS A 57 30.61 -186.28 -24.60
CA LYS A 57 30.95 -187.25 -23.52
C LYS A 57 29.80 -188.07 -22.95
N ALA A 58 28.59 -187.99 -23.51
CA ALA A 58 27.43 -188.70 -23.00
C ALA A 58 26.82 -189.64 -24.05
N GLU A 59 27.61 -190.61 -24.53
CA GLU A 59 27.05 -191.86 -25.10
C GLU A 59 27.06 -192.92 -24.00
N GLY A 60 25.87 -193.28 -23.50
CA GLY A 60 25.66 -194.60 -22.88
C GLY A 60 24.93 -194.69 -21.54
N ASP A 61 24.57 -193.61 -20.84
CA ASP A 61 23.92 -193.72 -19.52
C ASP A 61 22.72 -192.75 -19.34
N GLU A 62 21.52 -193.32 -19.25
CA GLU A 62 20.21 -192.66 -19.32
C GLU A 62 19.85 -191.89 -18.03
N THR A 63 20.54 -192.16 -16.91
CA THR A 63 20.27 -191.53 -15.61
C THR A 63 20.85 -190.12 -15.44
N LEU A 64 21.85 -189.73 -16.25
CA LEU A 64 22.50 -188.40 -16.16
C LEU A 64 21.75 -187.30 -16.92
N ARG A 65 20.88 -187.65 -17.87
CA ARG A 65 20.17 -186.71 -18.74
C ARG A 65 19.02 -185.99 -18.02
N GLU A 66 18.26 -186.73 -17.21
CA GLU A 66 17.11 -186.17 -16.47
C GLU A 66 17.55 -185.16 -15.39
N HIS A 67 18.69 -185.38 -14.74
CA HIS A 67 19.18 -184.45 -13.70
C HIS A 67 19.70 -183.11 -14.29
N PHE A 68 20.15 -183.12 -15.54
CA PHE A 68 20.66 -181.92 -16.21
C PHE A 68 19.53 -181.00 -16.71
N GLU A 69 18.44 -181.58 -17.23
CA GLU A 69 17.27 -180.81 -17.70
C GLU A 69 16.53 -180.11 -16.55
N GLU A 70 16.49 -180.69 -15.35
CA GLU A 70 15.87 -180.08 -14.16
C GLU A 70 16.66 -178.85 -13.65
N MET A 71 18.00 -178.90 -13.73
CA MET A 71 18.86 -177.80 -13.27
C MET A 71 18.81 -176.59 -14.21
N GLU A 72 18.76 -176.83 -15.53
CA GLU A 72 18.68 -175.76 -16.54
C GLU A 72 17.35 -174.99 -16.46
N ARG A 73 16.24 -175.69 -16.15
CA ARG A 73 14.92 -175.07 -15.99
C ARG A 73 14.85 -174.14 -14.78
N ARG A 74 15.41 -174.54 -13.62
CA ARG A 74 15.42 -173.71 -12.41
C ARG A 74 16.21 -172.41 -12.57
N SER A 75 17.37 -172.47 -13.23
CA SER A 75 18.23 -171.29 -13.42
C SER A 75 17.62 -170.24 -14.36
N ARG A 76 16.93 -170.67 -15.44
CA ARG A 76 16.24 -169.74 -16.36
C ARG A 76 15.03 -169.05 -15.74
N GLU A 77 14.27 -169.76 -14.89
CA GLU A 77 13.10 -169.19 -14.21
C GLU A 77 13.51 -168.13 -13.17
N GLU A 78 14.60 -168.33 -12.42
CA GLU A 78 15.08 -167.33 -11.45
C GLU A 78 15.62 -166.06 -12.12
N ILE A 79 16.40 -166.18 -13.20
CA ILE A 79 17.02 -165.01 -13.85
C ILE A 79 15.98 -164.12 -14.56
N THR A 80 14.95 -164.73 -15.15
CA THR A 80 13.94 -163.99 -15.93
C THR A 80 13.02 -163.14 -15.04
N VAL A 81 12.65 -163.64 -13.86
CA VAL A 81 11.78 -162.91 -12.92
C VAL A 81 12.49 -161.68 -12.34
N VAL A 82 13.73 -161.83 -11.88
CA VAL A 82 14.51 -160.75 -11.23
C VAL A 82 14.79 -159.60 -12.20
N LEU A 83 15.11 -159.90 -13.46
CA LEU A 83 15.44 -158.88 -14.44
C LEU A 83 14.22 -158.12 -15.00
N CYS A 84 13.05 -158.76 -15.08
CA CYS A 84 11.84 -158.05 -15.51
C CYS A 84 11.35 -157.07 -14.44
N GLU A 85 11.39 -157.44 -13.16
CA GLU A 85 11.02 -156.56 -12.05
C GLU A 85 11.92 -155.31 -11.94
N GLN A 86 13.24 -155.47 -12.15
CA GLN A 86 14.17 -154.35 -12.11
C GLN A 86 14.01 -153.36 -13.27
N ILE A 87 13.57 -153.84 -14.45
CA ILE A 87 13.35 -152.97 -15.62
C ILE A 87 12.06 -152.16 -15.45
N THR A 88 10.97 -152.79 -15.03
CA THR A 88 9.69 -152.07 -14.80
C THR A 88 9.82 -151.02 -13.69
N GLU A 89 10.57 -151.31 -12.61
CA GLU A 89 10.81 -150.32 -11.56
C GLU A 89 11.60 -149.09 -12.07
N LYS A 90 12.58 -149.32 -12.96
CA LYS A 90 13.38 -148.23 -13.56
C LYS A 90 12.59 -147.41 -14.59
N ASP A 91 11.76 -148.04 -15.40
CA ASP A 91 10.91 -147.34 -16.37
C ASP A 91 9.82 -146.50 -15.69
N GLN A 92 9.28 -146.97 -14.56
CA GLN A 92 8.34 -146.19 -13.75
C GLN A 92 9.02 -144.95 -13.16
N LYS A 93 10.22 -145.09 -12.57
CA LYS A 93 11.02 -143.96 -12.09
C LYS A 93 11.36 -142.96 -13.18
N LEU A 94 11.70 -143.43 -14.38
CA LEU A 94 11.99 -142.60 -15.54
C LEU A 94 10.77 -141.78 -15.98
N THR A 95 9.60 -142.40 -16.01
CA THR A 95 8.34 -141.74 -16.40
C THR A 95 7.95 -140.65 -15.40
N GLU A 96 8.11 -140.91 -14.09
CA GLU A 96 7.89 -139.92 -13.03
C GLU A 96 8.85 -138.72 -13.18
N MET A 97 10.11 -138.96 -13.51
CA MET A 97 11.10 -137.91 -13.72
C MET A 97 10.78 -137.02 -14.92
N ILE A 98 10.30 -137.60 -16.03
CA ILE A 98 9.88 -136.83 -17.22
C ILE A 98 8.66 -135.96 -16.89
N GLN A 99 7.67 -136.50 -16.18
CA GLN A 99 6.50 -135.69 -15.75
C GLN A 99 6.91 -134.52 -14.86
N GLN A 100 7.86 -134.70 -13.95
CA GLN A 100 8.39 -133.62 -13.12
C GLN A 100 9.06 -132.55 -13.96
N LEU A 101 9.90 -132.95 -14.93
CA LEU A 101 10.57 -132.03 -15.86
C LEU A 101 9.58 -131.17 -16.66
N THR A 102 8.51 -131.77 -17.22
CA THR A 102 7.51 -131.02 -17.99
C THR A 102 6.74 -130.01 -17.13
N VAL A 103 6.47 -130.34 -15.86
CA VAL A 103 5.82 -129.41 -14.92
C VAL A 103 6.77 -128.25 -14.56
N THR A 104 8.07 -128.52 -14.41
CA THR A 104 9.06 -127.47 -14.15
C THR A 104 9.26 -126.53 -15.34
N GLU A 105 9.35 -127.05 -16.56
CA GLU A 105 9.48 -126.23 -17.78
C GLU A 105 8.30 -125.27 -17.95
N LYS A 106 7.08 -125.76 -17.75
CA LYS A 106 5.87 -124.91 -17.81
C LYS A 106 5.89 -123.80 -16.76
N ARG A 107 6.37 -124.11 -15.55
CA ARG A 107 6.47 -123.14 -14.45
C ARG A 107 7.57 -122.11 -14.69
N GLU A 108 8.65 -122.49 -15.36
CA GLU A 108 9.71 -121.57 -15.81
C GLU A 108 9.19 -120.58 -16.86
N GLU A 109 8.38 -121.04 -17.81
CA GLU A 109 7.75 -120.19 -18.83
C GLU A 109 6.76 -119.18 -18.21
N ASP A 110 5.97 -119.63 -17.22
CA ASP A 110 5.09 -118.76 -16.43
C ASP A 110 5.90 -117.69 -15.65
N LEU A 111 7.02 -118.07 -15.04
CA LEU A 111 7.91 -117.14 -14.31
C LEU A 111 8.56 -116.12 -15.25
N LYS A 112 9.05 -116.54 -16.44
CA LYS A 112 9.60 -115.63 -17.46
C LYS A 112 8.56 -114.61 -17.91
N THR A 113 7.31 -115.03 -18.07
CA THR A 113 6.20 -114.14 -18.43
C THR A 113 5.90 -113.14 -17.31
N GLN A 114 5.93 -113.58 -16.04
CA GLN A 114 5.77 -112.69 -14.88
C GLN A 114 6.90 -111.66 -14.78
N ILE A 115 8.16 -112.08 -14.94
CA ILE A 115 9.33 -111.19 -14.92
C ILE A 115 9.18 -110.09 -15.98
N LYS A 116 8.85 -110.47 -17.23
CA LYS A 116 8.66 -109.52 -18.33
C LYS A 116 7.57 -108.48 -18.04
N ASN A 117 6.46 -108.91 -17.41
CA ASN A 117 5.39 -108.00 -17.01
C ASN A 117 5.84 -107.01 -15.91
N VAL A 118 6.62 -107.48 -14.93
CA VAL A 118 7.16 -106.60 -13.86
C VAL A 118 8.19 -105.62 -14.43
N GLU A 119 9.03 -106.02 -15.37
CA GLU A 119 9.97 -105.13 -16.06
C GLU A 119 9.25 -104.03 -16.87
N GLU A 120 8.11 -104.34 -17.48
CA GLU A 120 7.29 -103.36 -18.19
C GLU A 120 6.66 -102.35 -17.21
N GLN A 121 6.14 -102.83 -16.09
CA GLN A 121 5.63 -101.97 -15.00
C GLN A 121 6.71 -101.09 -14.36
N LEU A 122 7.95 -101.59 -14.27
CA LEU A 122 9.09 -100.81 -13.79
C LEU A 122 9.44 -99.68 -14.77
N ARG A 123 9.47 -99.96 -16.08
CA ARG A 123 9.67 -98.95 -17.12
C ARG A 123 8.58 -97.88 -17.12
N GLU A 124 7.32 -98.28 -16.97
CA GLU A 124 6.22 -97.33 -16.82
C GLU A 124 6.36 -96.47 -15.56
N ASN A 125 6.76 -97.05 -14.42
CA ASN A 125 7.02 -96.30 -13.19
C ASN A 125 8.17 -95.31 -13.33
N GLU A 126 9.24 -95.67 -14.04
CA GLU A 126 10.34 -94.75 -14.31
C GLU A 126 9.89 -93.56 -15.16
N ASN A 127 9.10 -93.81 -16.21
CA ASN A 127 8.50 -92.74 -17.04
C ASN A 127 7.54 -91.86 -16.23
N LEU A 128 6.75 -92.43 -15.33
CA LEU A 128 5.89 -91.67 -14.43
C LEU A 128 6.70 -90.82 -13.45
N ARG A 129 7.84 -91.32 -12.94
CA ARG A 129 8.75 -90.57 -12.06
C ARG A 129 9.45 -89.42 -12.78
N THR A 130 9.78 -89.56 -14.06
CA THR A 130 10.34 -88.44 -14.84
C THR A 130 9.26 -87.39 -15.10
N ASN A 131 8.05 -87.81 -15.49
CA ASN A 131 6.93 -86.89 -15.67
C ASN A 131 6.57 -86.15 -14.38
N LEU A 132 6.61 -86.83 -13.23
CA LEU A 132 6.37 -86.23 -11.93
C LEU A 132 7.41 -85.15 -11.62
N ARG A 133 8.70 -85.42 -11.86
CA ARG A 133 9.77 -84.44 -11.68
C ARG A 133 9.61 -83.21 -12.58
N ASP A 134 9.20 -83.39 -13.83
CA ASP A 134 8.92 -82.28 -14.74
C ASP A 134 7.72 -81.44 -14.26
N VAL A 135 6.67 -82.08 -13.74
CA VAL A 135 5.52 -81.38 -13.14
C VAL A 135 5.92 -80.62 -11.89
N GLU A 136 6.73 -81.20 -11.00
CA GLU A 136 7.26 -80.54 -9.79
C GLU A 136 8.12 -79.32 -10.15
N GLN A 137 8.97 -79.41 -11.17
CA GLN A 137 9.74 -78.26 -11.66
C GLN A 137 8.84 -77.16 -12.25
N ARG A 138 7.80 -77.52 -13.00
CA ARG A 138 6.85 -76.54 -13.52
C ARG A 138 6.02 -75.90 -12.41
N LEU A 139 5.66 -76.66 -11.37
CA LEU A 139 4.94 -76.16 -10.21
C LEU A 139 5.80 -75.15 -9.44
N THR A 140 7.04 -75.48 -9.11
CA THR A 140 7.97 -74.56 -8.43
C THR A 140 8.24 -73.30 -9.22
N GLN A 141 8.39 -73.39 -10.55
CA GLN A 141 8.46 -72.19 -11.41
C GLN A 141 7.19 -71.35 -11.36
N LYS A 142 6.01 -71.97 -11.30
CA LYS A 142 4.73 -71.26 -11.21
C LYS A 142 4.54 -70.59 -9.86
N GLU A 143 4.93 -71.26 -8.76
CA GLU A 143 4.93 -70.68 -7.42
C GLU A 143 5.85 -69.46 -7.34
N ALA A 144 7.06 -69.54 -7.90
CA ALA A 144 7.96 -68.38 -7.97
C ALA A 144 7.41 -67.24 -8.86
N GLN A 145 6.70 -67.55 -9.95
CA GLN A 145 6.03 -66.54 -10.77
C GLN A 145 4.88 -65.86 -10.00
N GLU A 146 4.09 -66.64 -9.27
CA GLU A 146 2.98 -66.15 -8.45
C GLU A 146 3.48 -65.23 -7.32
N GLU A 147 4.56 -65.61 -6.64
CA GLU A 147 5.16 -64.80 -5.58
C GLU A 147 5.68 -63.46 -6.11
N ASN A 148 6.34 -63.46 -7.28
CA ASN A 148 6.79 -62.23 -7.93
C ASN A 148 5.61 -61.33 -8.35
N LEU A 149 4.54 -61.91 -8.89
CA LEU A 149 3.32 -61.17 -9.23
C LEU A 149 2.68 -60.56 -7.98
N ARG A 150 2.63 -61.30 -6.88
CA ARG A 150 2.09 -60.86 -5.60
C ARG A 150 2.88 -59.67 -5.02
N LEU A 151 4.21 -59.76 -5.02
CA LEU A 151 5.09 -58.66 -4.61
C LEU A 151 4.91 -57.40 -5.48
N SER A 152 4.78 -57.58 -6.80
CA SER A 152 4.51 -56.47 -7.73
C SER A 152 3.16 -55.81 -7.47
N LEU A 153 2.12 -56.61 -7.19
CA LEU A 153 0.79 -56.13 -6.80
C LEU A 153 0.83 -55.34 -5.49
N GLU A 154 1.49 -55.86 -4.45
CA GLU A 154 1.64 -55.14 -3.17
C GLU A 154 2.37 -53.79 -3.35
N GLN A 155 3.43 -53.75 -4.16
CA GLN A 155 4.13 -52.51 -4.46
C GLN A 155 3.25 -51.51 -5.22
N MET A 156 2.45 -51.98 -6.18
CA MET A 156 1.51 -51.14 -6.92
C MET A 156 0.40 -50.60 -6.00
N GLU A 157 -0.17 -51.44 -5.14
CA GLU A 157 -1.16 -51.02 -4.14
C GLU A 157 -0.59 -49.97 -3.18
N GLN A 158 0.64 -50.16 -2.70
CA GLN A 158 1.29 -49.20 -1.82
C GLN A 158 1.46 -47.85 -2.52
N ARG A 159 1.96 -47.82 -3.77
CA ARG A 159 2.08 -46.58 -4.55
C ARG A 159 0.73 -45.89 -4.75
N MET A 160 -0.33 -46.64 -5.06
CA MET A 160 -1.67 -46.06 -5.21
C MET A 160 -2.19 -45.46 -3.90
N ARG A 161 -1.92 -46.09 -2.75
CA ARG A 161 -2.31 -45.54 -1.43
C ARG A 161 -1.54 -44.26 -1.10
N GLU A 162 -0.24 -44.21 -1.41
CA GLU A 162 0.60 -43.02 -1.24
C GLU A 162 0.12 -41.87 -2.15
N GLU A 163 -0.22 -42.15 -3.41
CA GLU A 163 -0.80 -41.14 -4.31
C GLU A 163 -2.18 -40.66 -3.84
N LEU A 164 -3.02 -41.56 -3.34
CA LEU A 164 -4.34 -41.20 -2.83
C LEU A 164 -4.23 -40.26 -1.63
N THR A 165 -3.39 -40.59 -0.66
CA THR A 165 -3.14 -39.76 0.53
C THR A 165 -2.54 -38.40 0.16
N GLN A 166 -1.63 -38.33 -0.82
CA GLN A 166 -1.14 -37.05 -1.36
C GLN A 166 -2.24 -36.22 -2.02
N LYS A 167 -3.17 -36.85 -2.74
CA LYS A 167 -4.30 -36.14 -3.36
C LYS A 167 -5.29 -35.63 -2.31
N GLU A 168 -5.62 -36.43 -1.29
CA GLU A 168 -6.51 -36.04 -0.19
C GLU A 168 -5.94 -34.87 0.62
N THR A 169 -4.64 -34.91 0.93
CA THR A 169 -3.96 -33.80 1.62
C THR A 169 -3.95 -32.52 0.77
N ARG A 170 -3.71 -32.65 -0.54
CA ARG A 170 -3.79 -31.49 -1.46
C ARG A 170 -5.21 -30.94 -1.59
N GLU A 171 -6.22 -31.80 -1.63
CA GLU A 171 -7.62 -31.39 -1.67
C GLU A 171 -8.03 -30.64 -0.41
N THR A 172 -7.66 -31.13 0.77
CA THR A 172 -7.96 -30.46 2.05
C THR A 172 -7.31 -29.09 2.16
N GLU A 173 -6.06 -28.95 1.70
CA GLU A 173 -5.36 -27.66 1.64
C GLU A 173 -6.06 -26.69 0.66
N LEU A 174 -6.43 -27.14 -0.54
CA LEU A 174 -7.17 -26.32 -1.51
C LEU A 174 -8.53 -25.89 -0.96
N ARG A 175 -9.25 -26.76 -0.26
CA ARG A 175 -10.52 -26.42 0.41
C ARG A 175 -10.35 -25.38 1.51
N LYS A 176 -9.22 -25.41 2.23
CA LYS A 176 -8.90 -24.38 3.23
C LYS A 176 -8.65 -23.03 2.57
N GLN A 177 -7.83 -22.99 1.53
CA GLN A 177 -7.54 -21.77 0.77
C GLN A 177 -8.80 -21.18 0.12
N LEU A 178 -9.71 -22.03 -0.36
CA LEU A 178 -10.99 -21.58 -0.91
C LEU A 178 -11.84 -20.87 0.15
N ARG A 179 -11.95 -21.43 1.36
CA ARG A 179 -12.70 -20.80 2.46
C ARG A 179 -12.11 -19.44 2.87
N GLU A 180 -10.79 -19.35 2.97
CA GLU A 180 -10.11 -18.08 3.28
C GLU A 180 -10.37 -17.03 2.19
N ARG A 181 -10.36 -17.43 0.92
CA ARG A 181 -10.71 -16.55 -0.21
C ARG A 181 -12.17 -16.10 -0.19
N GLU A 182 -13.10 -17.00 0.17
CA GLU A 182 -14.52 -16.68 0.30
C GLU A 182 -14.79 -15.70 1.44
N GLU A 183 -14.14 -15.88 2.59
CA GLU A 183 -14.23 -14.94 3.72
C GLU A 183 -13.70 -13.54 3.34
N GLN A 184 -12.54 -13.48 2.68
CA GLN A 184 -12.00 -12.23 2.15
C GLN A 184 -12.94 -11.57 1.13
N ALA A 185 -13.58 -12.34 0.26
CA ALA A 185 -14.54 -11.81 -0.71
C ALA A 185 -15.76 -11.19 -0.01
N VAL A 186 -16.29 -11.84 1.04
CA VAL A 186 -17.40 -11.31 1.84
C VAL A 186 -17.01 -10.02 2.57
N GLU A 187 -15.79 -9.96 3.12
CA GLU A 187 -15.28 -8.75 3.77
C GLU A 187 -15.12 -7.58 2.79
N CYS A 188 -14.53 -7.83 1.62
CA CYS A 188 -14.44 -6.85 0.53
C CYS A 188 -15.83 -6.36 0.10
N GLN A 189 -16.82 -7.24 0.01
CA GLN A 189 -18.19 -6.88 -0.35
C GLN A 189 -18.86 -5.98 0.71
N ARG A 190 -18.62 -6.24 2.01
CA ARG A 190 -19.11 -5.35 3.08
C ARG A 190 -18.47 -3.96 3.00
N HIS A 191 -17.17 -3.90 2.74
CA HIS A 191 -16.47 -2.63 2.56
C HIS A 191 -17.01 -1.83 1.37
N LEU A 192 -17.22 -2.50 0.22
CA LEU A 192 -17.83 -1.89 -0.96
C LEU A 192 -19.23 -1.32 -0.66
N SER A 193 -20.09 -2.10 -0.02
CA SER A 193 -21.43 -1.63 0.37
C SER A 193 -21.39 -0.43 1.32
N GLY A 194 -20.45 -0.41 2.27
CA GLY A 194 -20.24 0.73 3.15
C GLY A 194 -19.79 1.99 2.40
N MET A 195 -18.89 1.85 1.43
CA MET A 195 -18.45 2.96 0.58
C MET A 195 -19.59 3.48 -0.31
N GLU A 196 -20.42 2.61 -0.87
CA GLU A 196 -21.59 2.99 -1.68
C GLU A 196 -22.60 3.80 -0.86
N GLN A 197 -22.85 3.40 0.40
CA GLN A 197 -23.72 4.15 1.30
C GLN A 197 -23.16 5.54 1.61
N GLN A 198 -21.86 5.64 1.93
CA GLN A 198 -21.20 6.93 2.18
C GLN A 198 -21.24 7.84 0.96
N LEU A 199 -21.04 7.28 -0.24
CA LEU A 199 -21.14 8.02 -1.50
C LEU A 199 -22.56 8.57 -1.72
N SER A 200 -23.59 7.76 -1.45
CA SER A 200 -24.99 8.18 -1.54
C SER A 200 -25.30 9.32 -0.57
N GLU A 201 -24.87 9.22 0.70
CA GLU A 201 -25.04 10.27 1.70
C GLU A 201 -24.33 11.58 1.29
N LYS A 202 -23.11 11.48 0.75
CA LYS A 202 -22.35 12.62 0.25
C LYS A 202 -23.01 13.27 -0.96
N ASN A 203 -23.55 12.48 -1.88
CA ASN A 203 -24.30 13.01 -3.02
C ASN A 203 -25.54 13.79 -2.57
N HIS A 204 -26.30 13.27 -1.60
CA HIS A 204 -27.45 13.98 -1.05
C HIS A 204 -27.07 15.30 -0.34
N GLN A 205 -25.95 15.30 0.40
CA GLN A 205 -25.39 16.52 1.00
C GLN A 205 -25.02 17.55 -0.09
N ASN A 206 -24.37 17.11 -1.17
CA ASN A 206 -24.00 17.98 -2.29
C ASN A 206 -25.22 18.58 -2.98
N GLU A 207 -26.27 17.80 -3.24
CA GLU A 207 -27.52 18.32 -3.82
C GLU A 207 -28.16 19.40 -2.94
N THR A 208 -28.14 19.19 -1.62
CA THR A 208 -28.67 20.16 -0.64
C THR A 208 -27.86 21.45 -0.66
N LEU A 209 -26.52 21.36 -0.67
CA LEU A 209 -25.63 22.51 -0.76
C LEU A 209 -25.80 23.28 -2.08
N LEU A 210 -25.94 22.58 -3.20
CA LEU A 210 -26.20 23.19 -4.51
C LEU A 210 -27.54 23.95 -4.54
N LYS A 211 -28.56 23.48 -3.83
CA LYS A 211 -29.82 24.21 -3.68
C LYS A 211 -29.63 25.49 -2.87
N GLN A 212 -28.93 25.41 -1.74
CA GLN A 212 -28.64 26.58 -0.91
C GLN A 212 -27.80 27.63 -1.64
N LEU A 213 -26.82 27.19 -2.45
CA LEU A 213 -26.00 28.10 -3.25
C LEU A 213 -26.87 28.86 -4.27
N ARG A 214 -27.76 28.17 -4.98
CA ARG A 214 -28.69 28.82 -5.93
C ARG A 214 -29.61 29.84 -5.26
N GLU A 215 -30.14 29.52 -4.07
CA GLU A 215 -30.96 30.46 -3.30
C GLU A 215 -30.15 31.69 -2.86
N MET A 216 -28.89 31.50 -2.48
CA MET A 216 -27.99 32.59 -2.07
C MET A 216 -27.60 33.49 -3.24
N GLU A 217 -27.32 32.91 -4.40
CA GLU A 217 -27.05 33.65 -5.64
C GLU A 217 -28.25 34.49 -6.07
N GLN A 218 -29.46 33.94 -5.98
CA GLN A 218 -30.67 34.69 -6.28
C GLN A 218 -30.84 35.89 -5.33
N ARG A 219 -30.70 35.69 -4.02
CA ARG A 219 -30.76 36.78 -3.03
C ARG A 219 -29.69 37.85 -3.28
N SER A 220 -28.49 37.42 -3.64
CA SER A 220 -27.41 38.35 -4.00
C SER A 220 -27.81 39.22 -5.18
N ARG A 221 -28.33 38.63 -6.27
CA ARG A 221 -28.81 39.38 -7.44
C ARG A 221 -29.92 40.37 -7.11
N GLU A 222 -30.88 39.97 -6.27
CA GLU A 222 -31.97 40.84 -5.81
C GLU A 222 -31.42 42.06 -5.04
N VAL A 223 -30.49 41.84 -4.10
CA VAL A 223 -29.85 42.92 -3.34
C VAL A 223 -29.04 43.84 -4.24
N THR A 224 -28.30 43.30 -5.22
CA THR A 224 -27.53 44.12 -6.16
C THR A 224 -28.45 45.00 -7.00
N ALA A 225 -29.55 44.47 -7.51
CA ALA A 225 -30.54 45.23 -8.28
C ALA A 225 -31.20 46.34 -7.43
N GLU A 226 -31.54 46.06 -6.17
CA GLU A 226 -32.07 47.08 -5.25
C GLU A 226 -31.05 48.20 -4.98
N ASN A 227 -29.77 47.85 -4.81
CA ASN A 227 -28.72 48.83 -4.58
C ASN A 227 -28.48 49.70 -5.82
N GLU A 228 -28.48 49.12 -7.02
CA GLU A 228 -28.38 49.88 -8.28
C GLU A 228 -29.54 50.87 -8.45
N MET A 229 -30.77 50.46 -8.11
CA MET A 229 -31.92 51.38 -8.13
C MET A 229 -31.74 52.52 -7.14
N ARG A 230 -31.33 52.23 -5.89
CA ARG A 230 -31.08 53.28 -4.88
C ARG A 230 -29.96 54.23 -5.30
N GLU A 231 -28.89 53.72 -5.87
CA GLU A 231 -27.77 54.56 -6.34
C GLU A 231 -28.21 55.49 -7.47
N ASN A 232 -29.02 55.00 -8.42
CA ASN A 232 -29.58 55.82 -9.48
C ASN A 232 -30.51 56.92 -8.95
N GLU A 233 -31.33 56.63 -7.94
CA GLU A 233 -32.18 57.60 -7.24
C GLU A 233 -31.32 58.69 -6.58
N PHE A 234 -30.27 58.31 -5.83
CA PHE A 234 -29.35 59.27 -5.22
C PHE A 234 -28.62 60.12 -6.26
N ARG A 235 -28.15 59.54 -7.36
CA ARG A 235 -27.53 60.27 -8.47
C ARG A 235 -28.48 61.29 -9.10
N LYS A 236 -29.78 60.97 -9.17
CA LYS A 236 -30.81 61.92 -9.63
C LYS A 236 -30.97 63.08 -8.65
N GLN A 237 -31.13 62.79 -7.36
CA GLN A 237 -31.27 63.83 -6.32
C GLN A 237 -30.04 64.76 -6.26
N ILE A 238 -28.83 64.21 -6.38
CA ILE A 238 -27.59 65.01 -6.44
C ILE A 238 -27.59 65.96 -7.64
N ARG A 239 -28.06 65.51 -8.81
CA ARG A 239 -28.14 66.36 -10.01
C ARG A 239 -29.13 67.51 -9.82
N GLU A 240 -30.30 67.22 -9.27
CA GLU A 240 -31.33 68.22 -8.97
C GLU A 240 -30.80 69.26 -7.97
N ARG A 241 -30.20 68.82 -6.86
CA ARG A 241 -29.65 69.72 -5.84
C ARG A 241 -28.49 70.58 -6.36
N LYS A 242 -27.64 70.02 -7.23
CA LYS A 242 -26.58 70.79 -7.92
C LYS A 242 -27.16 71.85 -8.85
N GLN A 243 -28.30 71.59 -9.50
CA GLN A 243 -28.95 72.58 -10.34
C GLN A 243 -29.53 73.73 -9.50
N GLU A 244 -30.23 73.43 -8.41
CA GLU A 244 -30.75 74.45 -7.49
C GLU A 244 -29.62 75.34 -6.92
N LEU A 245 -28.48 74.75 -6.57
CA LEU A 245 -27.31 75.50 -6.11
C LEU A 245 -26.76 76.46 -7.18
N ARG A 246 -26.75 76.05 -8.45
CA ARG A 246 -26.33 76.91 -9.56
C ARG A 246 -27.29 78.09 -9.75
N GLU A 247 -28.59 77.83 -9.67
CA GLU A 247 -29.62 78.88 -9.77
C GLU A 247 -29.50 79.89 -8.63
N MET A 248 -29.30 79.40 -7.40
CA MET A 248 -29.06 80.25 -6.23
C MET A 248 -27.78 81.07 -6.36
N ALA A 249 -26.69 80.48 -6.87
CA ALA A 249 -25.44 81.18 -7.12
C ALA A 249 -25.61 82.32 -8.15
N HIS A 250 -26.34 82.08 -9.23
CA HIS A 250 -26.66 83.13 -10.21
C HIS A 250 -27.43 84.29 -9.59
N GLN A 251 -28.44 84.00 -8.75
CA GLN A 251 -29.21 85.04 -8.06
C GLN A 251 -28.34 85.86 -7.09
N LEU A 252 -27.39 85.22 -6.40
CA LEU A 252 -26.45 85.92 -5.52
C LEU A 252 -25.54 86.87 -6.30
N ILE A 253 -24.99 86.41 -7.43
CA ILE A 253 -24.15 87.24 -8.30
C ILE A 253 -24.94 88.45 -8.82
N GLU A 254 -26.18 88.25 -9.25
CA GLU A 254 -27.03 89.33 -9.74
C GLU A 254 -27.34 90.36 -8.64
N LYS A 255 -27.68 89.92 -7.43
CA LYS A 255 -27.88 90.81 -6.28
C LYS A 255 -26.62 91.57 -5.88
N GLU A 256 -25.46 90.92 -5.97
CA GLU A 256 -24.19 91.57 -5.66
C GLU A 256 -23.86 92.67 -6.68
N GLN A 257 -24.14 92.43 -7.97
CA GLN A 257 -24.01 93.43 -9.02
C GLN A 257 -24.97 94.61 -8.81
N GLN A 258 -26.25 94.35 -8.51
CA GLN A 258 -27.22 95.40 -8.19
C GLN A 258 -26.77 96.26 -7.00
N LYS A 259 -26.22 95.63 -5.95
CA LYS A 259 -25.68 96.34 -4.78
C LYS A 259 -24.48 97.22 -5.16
N LYS A 260 -23.63 96.75 -6.07
CA LYS A 260 -22.47 97.51 -6.57
C LYS A 260 -22.92 98.73 -7.37
N ASP A 261 -23.88 98.55 -8.28
CA ASP A 261 -24.43 99.63 -9.11
C ASP A 261 -25.12 100.70 -8.25
N LEU A 262 -25.87 100.28 -7.23
CA LEU A 262 -26.50 101.19 -6.28
C LEU A 262 -25.46 102.00 -5.50
N ARG A 263 -24.38 101.35 -5.01
CA ARG A 263 -23.27 102.03 -4.34
C ARG A 263 -22.64 103.09 -5.23
N THR A 264 -22.29 102.74 -6.46
CA THR A 264 -21.68 103.68 -7.41
C THR A 264 -22.61 104.86 -7.72
N HIS A 265 -23.91 104.61 -7.85
CA HIS A 265 -24.89 105.67 -8.07
C HIS A 265 -25.02 106.60 -6.85
N THR A 266 -25.06 106.05 -5.64
CA THR A 266 -25.10 106.85 -4.41
C THR A 266 -23.82 107.68 -4.21
N GLU A 267 -22.65 107.12 -4.51
CA GLU A 267 -21.37 107.83 -4.44
C GLU A 267 -21.31 108.98 -5.46
N GLN A 268 -21.80 108.76 -6.67
CA GLN A 268 -21.86 109.80 -7.70
C GLN A 268 -22.80 110.94 -7.26
N ARG A 269 -23.99 110.62 -6.76
CA ARG A 269 -24.94 111.63 -6.29
C ARG A 269 -24.36 112.47 -5.14
N LEU A 270 -23.73 111.82 -4.15
CA LEU A 270 -23.06 112.52 -3.04
C LEU A 270 -21.90 113.42 -3.53
N ARG A 271 -21.17 113.00 -4.57
CA ARG A 271 -20.14 113.85 -5.18
C ARG A 271 -20.74 115.08 -5.86
N GLU A 272 -21.83 114.92 -6.61
CA GLU A 272 -22.53 116.03 -7.27
C GLU A 272 -23.09 117.01 -6.24
N GLU A 273 -23.76 116.52 -5.19
CA GLU A 273 -24.23 117.33 -4.05
C GLU A 273 -23.07 118.09 -3.38
N MET A 274 -21.94 117.42 -3.10
CA MET A 274 -20.75 118.09 -2.56
C MET A 274 -20.20 119.17 -3.50
N ILE A 275 -20.16 118.92 -4.81
CA ILE A 275 -19.65 119.90 -5.78
C ILE A 275 -20.55 121.13 -5.82
N GLU A 276 -21.87 120.94 -5.83
CA GLU A 276 -22.84 122.04 -5.75
C GLU A 276 -22.68 122.85 -4.46
N GLU A 277 -22.56 122.17 -3.33
CA GLU A 277 -22.39 122.81 -2.03
C GLU A 277 -21.04 123.52 -1.92
N THR A 278 -19.96 122.93 -2.42
CA THR A 278 -18.63 123.55 -2.49
C THR A 278 -18.64 124.76 -3.41
N THR A 279 -19.37 124.71 -4.53
CA THR A 279 -19.51 125.84 -5.46
C THR A 279 -20.31 126.98 -4.83
N ARG A 280 -21.38 126.66 -4.10
CA ARG A 280 -22.19 127.61 -3.34
C ARG A 280 -21.37 128.28 -2.24
N LEU A 281 -20.66 127.49 -1.42
CA LEU A 281 -19.76 127.99 -0.38
C LEU A 281 -18.63 128.82 -0.99
N GLY A 282 -18.04 128.39 -2.10
CA GLY A 282 -17.01 129.15 -2.83
C GLY A 282 -17.53 130.49 -3.38
N LYS A 283 -18.81 130.58 -3.78
CA LYS A 283 -19.43 131.85 -4.17
C LYS A 283 -19.62 132.77 -2.96
N GLN A 284 -20.14 132.25 -1.85
CA GLN A 284 -20.27 132.99 -0.59
C GLN A 284 -18.91 133.45 -0.05
N LEU A 285 -17.88 132.62 -0.20
CA LEU A 285 -16.51 132.96 0.18
C LEU A 285 -15.97 134.09 -0.68
N ARG A 286 -16.16 134.06 -2.00
CA ARG A 286 -15.77 135.19 -2.89
C ARG A 286 -16.48 136.49 -2.55
N GLU A 287 -17.77 136.43 -2.22
CA GLU A 287 -18.52 137.60 -1.74
C GLU A 287 -17.93 138.11 -0.42
N LYS A 288 -17.66 137.20 0.53
CA LYS A 288 -16.99 137.56 1.79
C LYS A 288 -15.57 138.07 1.60
N ASP A 289 -14.79 137.52 0.67
CA ASP A 289 -13.44 137.96 0.33
C ASP A 289 -13.47 139.34 -0.32
N GLN A 290 -14.49 139.66 -1.11
CA GLN A 290 -14.69 141.01 -1.63
C GLN A 290 -15.07 141.99 -0.52
N HIS A 291 -15.91 141.57 0.43
CA HIS A 291 -16.20 142.35 1.65
C HIS A 291 -14.95 142.50 2.53
N LEU A 292 -14.15 141.45 2.68
CA LEU A 292 -12.89 141.44 3.42
C LEU A 292 -11.82 142.25 2.71
N ALA A 293 -11.77 142.27 1.38
CA ALA A 293 -10.86 143.14 0.62
C ALA A 293 -11.24 144.60 0.86
N ASN A 294 -12.53 144.94 0.79
CA ASN A 294 -13.02 146.28 1.12
C ASN A 294 -12.75 146.67 2.59
N ALA A 295 -12.91 145.71 3.52
CA ALA A 295 -12.59 145.89 4.92
C ALA A 295 -11.07 145.95 5.17
N ARG A 296 -10.25 145.21 4.41
CA ARG A 296 -8.77 145.25 4.46
C ARG A 296 -8.26 146.58 3.94
N THR A 297 -8.85 147.17 2.90
CA THR A 297 -8.54 148.54 2.48
C THR A 297 -8.94 149.58 3.53
N GLN A 298 -9.92 149.27 4.41
CA GLN A 298 -10.27 150.09 5.58
C GLN A 298 -9.36 149.84 6.79
N VAL A 299 -8.90 148.61 7.00
CA VAL A 299 -8.05 148.18 8.14
C VAL A 299 -6.56 148.44 7.87
N GLU A 300 -6.07 148.43 6.63
CA GLU A 300 -4.69 148.87 6.30
C GLU A 300 -4.45 150.37 6.52
N LYS A 301 -5.51 151.14 6.82
CA LYS A 301 -5.41 152.53 7.29
C LYS A 301 -5.37 152.68 8.81
N GLN A 302 -5.54 151.59 9.56
CA GLN A 302 -5.57 151.60 11.03
C GLN A 302 -4.76 150.43 11.57
N GLU A 303 -3.51 150.75 11.95
CA GLU A 303 -2.76 150.08 13.01
C GLU A 303 -2.33 148.62 12.71
N LEU A 304 -1.06 148.31 12.49
CA LEU A 304 0.07 148.51 13.41
C LEU A 304 -0.28 148.10 14.85
N LEU A 305 -0.21 146.81 15.18
CA LEU A 305 0.34 146.23 16.43
C LEU A 305 -0.08 144.75 16.59
N ARG A 306 0.91 143.87 16.88
CA ARG A 306 0.82 142.63 17.71
C ARG A 306 -0.07 141.47 17.20
N THR A 307 0.15 140.18 17.44
CA THR A 307 1.22 139.31 17.98
C THR A 307 0.79 137.87 17.66
N ASP A 308 1.79 137.04 17.38
CA ASP A 308 1.97 135.58 17.55
C ASP A 308 1.29 134.97 18.83
N PRO A 309 1.36 133.64 19.11
CA PRO A 309 0.74 132.42 18.52
C PRO A 309 0.00 131.54 19.58
N GLN A 310 -0.29 130.27 19.25
CA GLN A 310 -0.47 129.10 20.15
C GLN A 310 -1.84 128.85 20.84
N HIS A 311 -2.71 128.13 20.13
CA HIS A 311 -3.62 127.10 20.67
C HIS A 311 -4.24 126.42 19.45
N GLN A 312 -3.80 125.27 18.96
CA GLN A 312 -4.16 123.96 19.51
C GLN A 312 -3.32 122.92 18.77
N LEU A 313 -2.06 122.76 19.17
CA LEU A 313 -1.24 121.58 18.87
C LEU A 313 -1.44 120.57 20.00
N GLU A 314 -2.70 120.24 20.29
CA GLU A 314 -3.07 119.41 21.45
C GLU A 314 -4.18 118.38 21.14
N VAL A 315 -4.31 117.98 19.87
CA VAL A 315 -5.23 116.90 19.48
C VAL A 315 -4.54 115.83 18.61
N ILE A 316 -3.19 115.76 18.65
CA ILE A 316 -2.38 114.74 17.95
C ILE A 316 -2.12 113.50 18.83
N VAL A 317 -2.73 113.37 20.01
CA VAL A 317 -2.40 112.29 20.98
C VAL A 317 -3.59 111.37 21.30
N ALA A 318 -4.65 111.33 20.48
CA ALA A 318 -5.83 110.50 20.80
C ALA A 318 -6.27 109.56 19.67
N GLU A 319 -5.34 109.00 18.88
CA GLU A 319 -5.73 108.08 17.79
C GLU A 319 -4.67 107.02 17.46
N ASN A 320 -4.25 106.22 18.46
CA ASN A 320 -3.51 104.98 18.19
C ASN A 320 -3.61 103.91 19.30
N ALA A 321 -4.81 103.70 19.84
CA ALA A 321 -5.05 102.65 20.81
C ALA A 321 -6.40 101.96 20.60
N ASN A 322 -6.61 101.28 19.46
CA ASN A 322 -7.61 100.21 19.41
C ASN A 322 -7.46 99.22 18.23
N LEU A 323 -6.29 98.59 18.10
CA LEU A 323 -6.05 97.46 17.17
C LEU A 323 -5.26 96.34 17.84
N ARG A 324 -5.65 95.94 19.06
CA ARG A 324 -5.02 94.80 19.77
C ARG A 324 -5.97 93.91 20.57
N GLN A 325 -7.27 93.89 20.25
CA GLN A 325 -8.18 93.06 21.03
C GLN A 325 -9.36 92.54 20.21
N GLN A 326 -9.08 91.66 19.23
CA GLN A 326 -10.10 90.78 18.64
C GLN A 326 -9.52 89.66 17.75
N VAL A 327 -8.62 88.83 18.27
CA VAL A 327 -8.37 87.47 17.73
C VAL A 327 -7.93 86.56 18.87
N VAL A 328 -8.86 86.02 19.65
CA VAL A 328 -8.78 84.67 20.27
C VAL A 328 -10.21 84.27 20.65
N ASN A 329 -10.75 83.24 20.03
CA ASN A 329 -11.68 82.23 20.58
C ASN A 329 -12.54 81.61 19.45
N PHE A 330 -12.17 80.42 18.98
CA PHE A 330 -13.10 79.32 18.67
C PHE A 330 -12.32 78.04 18.37
N GLU A 331 -11.77 77.41 19.40
CA GLU A 331 -11.45 75.98 19.36
C GLU A 331 -11.80 75.39 20.72
N ASN A 332 -12.78 74.48 20.74
CA ASN A 332 -12.94 73.43 21.73
C ASN A 332 -14.04 72.46 21.29
N HIS A 333 -13.91 71.21 21.76
CA HIS A 333 -14.64 69.96 21.46
C HIS A 333 -14.04 69.21 20.25
N THR A 334 -13.32 68.08 20.38
CA THR A 334 -13.42 66.97 21.32
C THR A 334 -12.06 66.30 21.57
N GLY A 335 -11.70 66.10 22.84
CA GLY A 335 -10.52 65.33 23.23
C GLY A 335 -10.78 63.82 23.23
N SER A 336 -10.09 63.11 22.35
CA SER A 336 -9.54 61.77 22.62
C SER A 336 -8.04 61.91 22.40
N GLN A 337 -7.21 61.40 23.30
CA GLN A 337 -5.79 61.31 22.99
C GLN A 337 -5.62 60.47 21.71
N PRO A 338 -4.83 60.91 20.72
CA PRO A 338 -4.50 60.05 19.59
C PRO A 338 -3.74 58.85 20.14
N ASP A 339 -4.09 57.65 19.69
CA ASP A 339 -3.37 56.45 20.09
C ASP A 339 -1.86 56.60 19.79
N ASP A 340 -0.99 56.06 20.66
CA ASP A 340 0.47 56.21 20.57
C ASP A 340 1.11 55.72 19.24
N TRP A 341 0.34 55.02 18.39
CA TRP A 341 0.78 54.52 17.08
C TRP A 341 0.44 55.45 15.91
N VAL A 342 -0.32 56.53 16.13
CA VAL A 342 -0.68 57.49 15.07
C VAL A 342 0.54 58.35 14.74
N ILE A 343 0.97 58.30 13.48
CA ILE A 343 2.10 59.08 12.97
C ILE A 343 1.63 60.10 11.94
N SER A 344 2.22 61.31 11.97
CA SER A 344 1.95 62.33 10.95
C SER A 344 2.52 61.90 9.60
N ARG A 345 1.71 62.04 8.54
CA ARG A 345 2.12 61.78 7.15
C ARG A 345 3.34 62.59 6.74
N ASP A 346 3.47 63.82 7.21
CA ASP A 346 4.59 64.72 6.89
C ASP A 346 5.95 64.17 7.36
N ASN A 347 5.94 63.23 8.30
CA ASN A 347 7.15 62.56 8.80
C ASN A 347 7.55 61.33 7.97
N ILE A 348 6.75 60.94 6.98
CA ILE A 348 6.98 59.78 6.12
C ILE A 348 7.41 60.27 4.73
N GLN A 349 8.62 59.89 4.33
CA GLN A 349 9.14 60.18 2.99
C GLN A 349 9.08 58.91 2.15
N LEU A 350 8.14 58.83 1.22
CA LEU A 350 8.04 57.73 0.27
C LEU A 350 9.10 57.85 -0.82
N THR A 351 9.65 56.71 -1.26
CA THR A 351 10.49 56.63 -2.46
C THR A 351 9.69 56.02 -3.61
N ASP A 352 10.18 56.17 -4.84
CA ASP A 352 9.55 55.57 -6.04
C ASP A 352 9.76 54.05 -6.15
N LYS A 353 10.50 53.45 -5.22
CA LYS A 353 10.80 52.02 -5.25
C LYS A 353 9.65 51.21 -4.65
N SER A 354 8.88 50.59 -5.54
CA SER A 354 7.90 49.56 -5.17
C SER A 354 8.62 48.29 -4.69
N LEU A 355 8.24 47.82 -3.51
CA LEU A 355 8.75 46.59 -2.88
C LEU A 355 7.83 45.40 -3.16
N GLY A 356 6.57 45.64 -3.51
CA GLY A 356 5.62 44.59 -3.83
C GLY A 356 4.21 45.12 -4.03
N VAL A 357 3.46 44.46 -4.91
CA VAL A 357 2.05 44.77 -5.20
C VAL A 357 1.19 43.58 -4.77
N GLY A 358 0.28 43.81 -3.84
CA GLY A 358 -0.69 42.82 -3.37
C GLY A 358 -2.12 43.19 -3.78
N GLY A 359 -3.06 42.28 -3.51
CA GLY A 359 -4.49 42.51 -3.80
C GLY A 359 -5.11 43.66 -2.99
N TRP A 360 -4.52 44.01 -1.86
CA TRP A 360 -5.00 45.06 -0.95
C TRP A 360 -4.31 46.41 -1.15
N GLY A 361 -3.20 46.47 -1.88
CA GLY A 361 -2.39 47.67 -1.97
C GLY A 361 -0.99 47.43 -2.50
N GLU A 362 -0.19 48.49 -2.48
CA GLU A 362 1.21 48.49 -2.89
C GLU A 362 2.09 48.88 -1.71
N VAL A 363 3.26 48.24 -1.61
CA VAL A 363 4.24 48.48 -0.56
C VAL A 363 5.43 49.21 -1.18
N PHE A 364 5.79 50.34 -0.60
CA PHE A 364 6.91 51.18 -1.04
C PHE A 364 8.01 51.22 0.00
N GLU A 365 9.25 51.40 -0.46
CA GLU A 365 10.34 51.80 0.43
C GLU A 365 10.14 53.27 0.82
N GLY A 366 10.33 53.58 2.11
CA GLY A 366 10.24 54.93 2.62
C GLY A 366 11.24 55.21 3.74
N ARG A 367 11.19 56.43 4.27
CA ARG A 367 11.96 56.85 5.44
C ARG A 367 11.04 57.49 6.48
N TYR A 368 11.19 57.07 7.73
CA TYR A 368 10.48 57.64 8.88
C TYR A 368 11.47 57.88 10.02
N CYS A 369 11.52 59.11 10.55
CA CYS A 369 12.45 59.51 11.62
C CYS A 369 13.92 59.13 11.34
N GLY A 370 14.35 59.17 10.07
CA GLY A 370 15.70 58.80 9.66
C GLY A 370 15.94 57.31 9.40
N CYS A 371 15.01 56.43 9.74
CA CYS A 371 15.10 54.98 9.51
C CYS A 371 14.43 54.59 8.18
N SER A 372 14.98 53.60 7.48
CA SER A 372 14.31 52.98 6.33
C SER A 372 13.13 52.13 6.81
N VAL A 373 12.00 52.27 6.13
CA VAL A 373 10.73 51.62 6.47
C VAL A 373 10.04 51.07 5.23
N ALA A 374 9.15 50.10 5.42
CA ALA A 374 8.21 49.68 4.39
C ALA A 374 6.86 50.36 4.65
N VAL A 375 6.27 50.94 3.61
CA VAL A 375 5.01 51.71 3.69
C VAL A 375 3.99 51.09 2.77
N LYS A 376 2.98 50.45 3.35
CA LYS A 376 1.84 49.84 2.63
C LYS A 376 0.73 50.87 2.47
N ARG A 377 0.30 51.09 1.23
CA ARG A 377 -0.79 51.98 0.83
C ARG A 377 -1.89 51.15 0.18
N ILE A 378 -3.13 51.31 0.62
CA ILE A 378 -4.29 50.63 0.00
C ILE A 378 -4.56 51.22 -1.40
N HIS A 379 -4.94 50.36 -2.35
CA HIS A 379 -5.35 50.82 -3.68
C HIS A 379 -6.59 51.73 -3.60
N GLU A 380 -6.56 52.89 -4.27
CA GLU A 380 -7.68 53.84 -4.30
C GLU A 380 -8.99 53.19 -4.78
N ALA A 381 -8.88 52.27 -5.74
CA ALA A 381 -10.00 51.54 -6.33
C ALA A 381 -10.80 50.68 -5.33
N ILE A 382 -10.21 50.33 -4.18
CA ILE A 382 -10.85 49.53 -3.14
C ILE A 382 -10.98 50.30 -1.81
N ASN A 383 -10.81 51.62 -1.82
CA ASN A 383 -10.97 52.47 -0.64
C ASN A 383 -12.47 52.65 -0.30
N SER A 384 -13.06 51.65 0.33
CA SER A 384 -14.44 51.65 0.83
C SER A 384 -14.47 51.72 2.36
N PRO A 385 -15.57 52.20 2.99
CA PRO A 385 -15.71 52.17 4.45
C PRO A 385 -15.52 50.77 5.05
N HIS A 386 -15.90 49.73 4.31
CA HIS A 386 -15.67 48.34 4.71
C HIS A 386 -14.17 48.00 4.76
N ASN A 387 -13.41 48.34 3.72
CA ASN A 387 -11.97 48.05 3.66
C ASN A 387 -11.16 48.92 4.64
N GLN A 388 -11.60 50.15 4.91
CA GLN A 388 -11.06 50.96 5.99
C GLN A 388 -11.28 50.30 7.37
N SER A 389 -12.43 49.68 7.61
CA SER A 389 -12.68 48.93 8.85
C SER A 389 -11.76 47.69 9.00
N LEU A 390 -11.43 47.02 7.89
CA LEU A 390 -10.49 45.90 7.87
C LEU A 390 -9.05 46.37 8.14
N PHE A 391 -8.67 47.51 7.58
CA PHE A 391 -7.38 48.14 7.81
C PHE A 391 -7.20 48.63 9.26
N GLN A 392 -8.23 49.27 9.82
CA GLN A 392 -8.24 49.64 11.25
C GLN A 392 -8.11 48.40 12.16
N ARG A 393 -8.71 47.27 11.77
CA ARG A 393 -8.54 46.01 12.50
C ARG A 393 -7.11 45.50 12.42
N GLU A 394 -6.48 45.55 11.24
CA GLU A 394 -5.07 45.20 11.05
C GLU A 394 -4.15 46.06 11.94
N ILE A 395 -4.37 47.39 11.99
CA ILE A 395 -3.66 48.30 12.90
C ILE A 395 -3.88 47.93 14.37
N ASN A 396 -5.13 47.64 14.77
CA ASN A 396 -5.44 47.30 16.16
C ASN A 396 -4.71 46.03 16.61
N ILE A 397 -4.60 45.03 15.74
CA ILE A 397 -3.85 43.80 16.02
C ILE A 397 -2.35 44.09 16.05
N ALA A 398 -1.84 44.79 15.03
CA ALA A 398 -0.41 45.11 14.87
C ALA A 398 0.15 45.95 16.02
N SER A 399 -0.57 46.97 16.47
CA SER A 399 -0.18 47.82 17.62
C SER A 399 -0.01 47.04 18.93
N ARG A 400 -0.63 45.87 19.06
CA ARG A 400 -0.61 45.02 20.27
C ARG A 400 0.38 43.85 20.19
N CYS A 401 1.07 43.69 19.07
CA CYS A 401 2.01 42.62 18.80
C CYS A 401 3.46 43.13 18.81
N ARG A 402 4.27 42.65 19.76
CA ARG A 402 5.70 42.96 19.87
C ARG A 402 6.45 41.66 20.14
N HIS A 403 7.12 41.14 19.12
CA HIS A 403 7.91 39.91 19.20
C HIS A 403 9.02 39.94 18.15
N PRO A 404 10.25 39.48 18.45
CA PRO A 404 11.39 39.57 17.51
C PRO A 404 11.20 38.79 16.21
N CYS A 405 10.33 37.77 16.19
CA CYS A 405 10.02 36.98 14.99
C CYS A 405 8.71 37.40 14.30
N LEU A 406 8.08 38.50 14.73
CA LEU A 406 6.95 39.12 14.02
C LEU A 406 7.42 40.43 13.39
N LEU A 407 6.87 40.76 12.22
CA LEU A 407 7.16 42.03 11.56
C LEU A 407 6.74 43.20 12.47
N GLN A 408 7.69 44.08 12.77
CA GLN A 408 7.48 45.19 13.69
C GLN A 408 6.68 46.30 13.00
N PHE A 409 5.46 46.50 13.51
CA PHE A 409 4.66 47.67 13.21
C PHE A 409 5.25 48.90 13.89
N ILE A 410 5.40 49.99 13.14
CA ILE A 410 5.95 51.26 13.62
C ILE A 410 4.81 52.25 13.89
N GLY A 411 3.87 52.37 12.97
CA GLY A 411 2.75 53.29 13.09
C GLY A 411 1.89 53.35 11.84
N ALA A 412 0.80 54.09 11.91
CA ALA A 412 -0.07 54.32 10.77
C ALA A 412 -0.54 55.77 10.72
N THR A 413 -0.84 56.27 9.51
CA THR A 413 -1.47 57.59 9.37
C THR A 413 -2.96 57.49 9.65
N TYR A 414 -3.49 58.56 10.25
CA TYR A 414 -4.92 58.70 10.54
C TYR A 414 -5.37 60.09 10.10
N ASP A 415 -5.42 60.29 8.78
CA ASP A 415 -5.80 61.53 8.10
C ASP A 415 -6.95 61.27 7.10
N GLU A 416 -7.45 62.32 6.43
CA GLU A 416 -8.51 62.19 5.42
C GLU A 416 -8.01 61.59 4.09
N GLU A 417 -6.70 61.30 3.97
CA GLU A 417 -6.13 60.66 2.79
C GLU A 417 -6.16 59.13 2.90
N ILE A 418 -5.53 58.45 1.93
CA ILE A 418 -5.39 57.00 1.94
C ILE A 418 -4.45 56.62 3.11
N PRO A 419 -4.92 55.83 4.08
CA PRO A 419 -4.09 55.47 5.23
C PRO A 419 -2.82 54.72 4.83
N LEU A 420 -1.71 55.06 5.49
CA LEU A 420 -0.41 54.43 5.32
C LEU A 420 -0.13 53.53 6.52
N PHE A 421 0.31 52.31 6.26
CA PHE A 421 0.74 51.35 7.29
C PHE A 421 2.26 51.20 7.22
N VAL A 422 2.95 51.54 8.31
CA VAL A 422 4.41 51.62 8.34
C VAL A 422 4.99 50.51 9.21
N THR A 423 5.93 49.75 8.64
CA THR A 423 6.68 48.69 9.33
C THR A 423 8.18 48.88 9.16
N GLU A 424 8.96 48.10 9.90
CA GLU A 424 10.37 47.90 9.54
C GLU A 424 10.52 47.39 8.10
N LEU A 425 11.62 47.79 7.46
CA LEU A 425 11.99 47.31 6.12
C LEU A 425 12.76 45.99 6.23
N MET A 426 12.40 45.02 5.40
CA MET A 426 13.05 43.70 5.31
C MET A 426 13.78 43.57 3.97
N GLU A 427 14.76 42.65 3.88
CA GLU A 427 15.61 42.53 2.70
C GLU A 427 14.96 41.75 1.55
N SER A 428 14.16 40.73 1.87
CA SER A 428 13.44 39.89 0.91
C SER A 428 12.33 39.11 1.62
N ASN A 429 11.62 38.25 0.90
CA ASN A 429 10.71 37.24 1.46
C ASN A 429 11.22 35.83 1.15
N LEU A 430 10.71 34.84 1.89
CA LEU A 430 11.15 33.46 1.77
C LEU A 430 10.83 32.86 0.39
N ARG A 431 9.74 33.27 -0.27
CA ARG A 431 9.40 32.80 -1.62
C ARG A 431 10.45 33.21 -2.65
N GLU A 432 10.85 34.48 -2.65
CA GLU A 432 11.92 34.99 -3.51
C GLU A 432 13.24 34.27 -3.28
N LEU A 433 13.60 34.01 -2.01
CA LEU A 433 14.83 33.28 -1.69
C LEU A 433 14.78 31.84 -2.21
N LEU A 434 13.64 31.17 -2.06
CA LEU A 434 13.41 29.81 -2.56
C LEU A 434 13.38 29.75 -4.09
N ASP A 435 13.00 30.84 -4.79
CA ASP A 435 13.08 30.91 -6.26
C ASP A 435 14.53 31.06 -6.74
N GLN A 436 15.39 31.67 -5.93
CA GLN A 436 16.79 31.91 -6.26
C GLN A 436 17.67 30.69 -5.99
N ARG A 437 17.46 30.00 -4.86
CA ARG A 437 18.30 28.85 -4.47
C ARG A 437 17.64 27.93 -3.43
N PRO A 438 18.11 26.67 -3.33
CA PRO A 438 17.80 25.83 -2.17
C PRO A 438 18.38 26.42 -0.87
N LEU A 439 17.69 26.13 0.23
CA LEU A 439 18.15 26.44 1.58
C LEU A 439 19.01 25.31 2.13
N SER A 440 20.02 25.67 2.92
CA SER A 440 20.73 24.70 3.74
C SER A 440 19.85 24.19 4.89
N ARG A 441 20.14 23.00 5.41
CA ARG A 441 19.42 22.43 6.56
C ARG A 441 19.40 23.37 7.77
N GLU A 442 20.51 24.07 8.02
CA GLU A 442 20.60 25.06 9.10
C GLU A 442 19.64 26.23 8.87
N GLU A 443 19.60 26.79 7.66
CA GLU A 443 18.66 27.87 7.31
C GLU A 443 17.21 27.43 7.47
N ILE A 444 16.87 26.21 7.04
CA ILE A 444 15.52 25.65 7.20
C ILE A 444 15.14 25.59 8.67
N ILE A 445 16.00 25.04 9.54
CA ILE A 445 15.72 24.91 10.97
C ILE A 445 15.59 26.29 11.62
N VAL A 446 16.48 27.22 11.29
CA VAL A 446 16.50 28.57 11.89
C VAL A 446 15.27 29.39 11.51
N ILE A 447 14.92 29.42 10.22
CA ILE A 447 13.73 30.13 9.74
C ILE A 447 12.48 29.47 10.32
N SER A 448 12.43 28.13 10.37
CA SER A 448 11.32 27.40 10.99
C SER A 448 11.16 27.72 12.48
N LEU A 449 12.25 27.82 13.23
CA LEU A 449 12.22 28.23 14.63
C LEU A 449 11.67 29.64 14.81
N ASP A 450 12.08 30.58 13.94
CA ASP A 450 11.57 31.95 13.98
C ASP A 450 10.06 31.99 13.72
N VAL A 451 9.59 31.30 12.68
CA VAL A 451 8.15 31.19 12.37
C VAL A 451 7.41 30.52 13.53
N ALA A 452 7.96 29.44 14.09
CA ALA A 452 7.31 28.71 15.17
C ALA A 452 7.16 29.55 16.45
N ARG A 453 8.19 30.34 16.79
CA ARG A 453 8.15 31.28 17.92
C ARG A 453 7.15 32.41 17.69
N ALA A 454 7.08 32.95 16.47
CA ALA A 454 6.10 33.97 16.10
C ALA A 454 4.66 33.48 16.29
N LEU A 455 4.35 32.29 15.78
CA LEU A 455 3.02 31.69 15.89
C LEU A 455 2.68 31.33 17.35
N ASN A 456 3.62 30.75 18.09
CA ASN A 456 3.43 30.45 19.52
C ASN A 456 3.08 31.72 20.31
N TYR A 457 3.77 32.83 20.04
CA TYR A 457 3.48 34.11 20.67
C TYR A 457 2.05 34.59 20.37
N LEU A 458 1.58 34.45 19.12
CA LEU A 458 0.21 34.84 18.74
C LEU A 458 -0.84 33.94 19.42
N HIS A 459 -0.59 32.63 19.46
CA HIS A 459 -1.50 31.64 20.05
C HIS A 459 -1.66 31.83 21.57
N GLN A 460 -0.64 32.35 22.24
CA GLN A 460 -0.66 32.62 23.69
C GLN A 460 -1.31 33.97 24.08
N LYS A 461 -1.72 34.79 23.12
CA LYS A 461 -2.45 36.03 23.40
C LYS A 461 -3.81 35.73 24.04
N LYS A 462 -4.37 36.74 24.71
CA LYS A 462 -5.70 36.68 25.34
C LYS A 462 -6.58 37.82 24.80
N PRO A 463 -7.59 37.53 23.97
CA PRO A 463 -7.88 36.22 23.36
C PRO A 463 -6.78 35.78 22.36
N PRO A 464 -6.66 34.47 22.07
CA PRO A 464 -5.70 33.95 21.09
C PRO A 464 -5.86 34.60 19.72
N ILE A 465 -4.73 34.79 19.03
CA ILE A 465 -4.67 35.35 17.67
C ILE A 465 -4.22 34.24 16.72
N PHE A 466 -5.00 33.98 15.66
CA PHE A 466 -4.65 32.98 14.63
C PHE A 466 -4.25 33.69 13.35
N HIS A 467 -3.10 33.34 12.77
CA HIS A 467 -2.53 34.04 11.62
C HIS A 467 -3.33 33.83 10.33
N ARG A 468 -3.69 32.58 10.01
CA ARG A 468 -4.52 32.15 8.87
C ARG A 468 -3.91 32.28 7.46
N ASP A 469 -2.71 32.81 7.35
CA ASP A 469 -2.06 33.06 6.05
C ASP A 469 -0.54 32.88 6.15
N VAL A 470 -0.12 31.81 6.82
CA VAL A 470 1.29 31.44 6.90
C VAL A 470 1.69 30.85 5.55
N SER A 471 2.60 31.53 4.85
CA SER A 471 3.11 31.13 3.54
C SER A 471 4.54 31.67 3.34
N SER A 472 5.26 31.18 2.34
CA SER A 472 6.61 31.68 2.02
C SER A 472 6.62 33.15 1.57
N GLY A 473 5.51 33.67 1.04
CA GLY A 473 5.38 35.09 0.72
C GLY A 473 5.28 35.99 1.96
N ASN A 474 4.73 35.46 3.06
CA ASN A 474 4.49 36.20 4.31
C ASN A 474 5.56 35.92 5.39
N VAL A 475 6.68 35.27 5.03
CA VAL A 475 7.86 35.16 5.88
C VAL A 475 8.93 36.07 5.30
N LEU A 476 9.08 37.25 5.90
CA LEU A 476 10.06 38.24 5.50
C LEU A 476 11.42 37.92 6.13
N LEU A 477 12.48 38.23 5.40
CA LEU A 477 13.85 37.84 5.73
C LEU A 477 14.74 39.06 5.97
N TRP A 478 15.62 38.94 6.96
CA TRP A 478 16.65 39.92 7.27
C TRP A 478 17.95 39.21 7.68
N ARG A 479 19.08 39.90 7.53
CA ARG A 479 20.40 39.36 7.88
C ARG A 479 20.77 39.69 9.32
N GLN A 480 20.94 38.65 10.11
CA GLN A 480 21.69 38.74 11.35
C GLN A 480 23.12 38.24 11.09
N ALA A 481 24.06 39.17 10.94
CA ALA A 481 25.39 38.87 10.40
C ALA A 481 25.27 38.12 9.06
N ASN A 482 25.80 36.90 8.94
CA ASN A 482 25.76 36.12 7.70
C ASN A 482 24.56 35.15 7.62
N GLN A 483 23.63 35.18 8.57
CA GLN A 483 22.54 34.23 8.67
C GLN A 483 21.19 34.88 8.36
N TRP A 484 20.35 34.19 7.59
CA TRP A 484 18.97 34.62 7.37
C TRP A 484 18.13 34.35 8.63
N ARG A 485 17.33 35.35 9.01
CA ARG A 485 16.36 35.27 10.10
C ARG A 485 14.98 35.61 9.55
N GLY A 486 13.97 34.91 10.06
CA GLY A 486 12.59 35.06 9.62
C GLY A 486 11.78 36.00 10.52
N LYS A 487 10.91 36.80 9.91
CA LYS A 487 9.81 37.48 10.60
C LYS A 487 8.51 37.24 9.84
N VAL A 488 7.49 36.81 10.57
CA VAL A 488 6.17 36.58 10.00
C VAL A 488 5.44 37.92 9.82
N SER A 489 4.99 38.22 8.60
CA SER A 489 4.26 39.43 8.19
C SER A 489 2.78 39.14 7.94
N ASP A 490 2.00 40.18 7.64
CA ASP A 490 0.58 40.09 7.22
C ASP A 490 -0.34 39.28 8.15
N TYR A 491 0.00 39.28 9.44
CA TYR A 491 -0.88 38.80 10.52
C TYR A 491 -2.12 39.70 10.74
N GLY A 492 -2.39 40.66 9.83
CA GLY A 492 -3.62 41.47 9.77
C GLY A 492 -4.86 40.72 9.28
N SER A 493 -4.67 39.60 8.59
CA SER A 493 -5.72 38.61 8.30
C SER A 493 -6.19 37.85 9.56
N ALA A 494 -5.50 38.05 10.69
CA ALA A 494 -5.83 37.41 11.95
C ALA A 494 -7.17 37.88 12.53
N LYS A 495 -7.85 36.95 13.22
CA LYS A 495 -9.09 37.22 13.94
C LYS A 495 -8.97 36.72 15.38
N PHE A 496 -9.55 37.46 16.31
CA PHE A 496 -9.68 37.04 17.70
C PHE A 496 -10.70 35.89 17.83
N GLU A 497 -10.57 35.11 18.90
CA GLU A 497 -11.38 33.92 19.16
C GLU A 497 -12.91 34.16 19.15
N GLU A 498 -13.36 35.36 19.52
CA GLU A 498 -14.78 35.64 19.77
C GLU A 498 -15.61 36.00 18.51
N GLN A 499 -15.01 36.06 17.30
CA GLN A 499 -15.66 36.58 16.08
C GLN A 499 -15.78 35.57 14.91
N PHE A 500 -15.85 34.26 15.18
CA PHE A 500 -15.73 33.24 14.13
C PHE A 500 -17.02 32.89 13.36
N MET A 501 -17.18 33.37 12.12
CA MET A 501 -18.07 32.76 11.09
C MET A 501 -17.69 33.01 9.60
N SER A 502 -16.46 33.41 9.26
CA SER A 502 -16.12 33.77 7.86
C SER A 502 -14.98 32.95 7.26
N ILE A 503 -15.25 32.37 6.08
CA ILE A 503 -14.29 31.81 5.12
C ILE A 503 -13.28 32.92 4.80
N GLY A 504 -12.01 32.69 5.10
CA GLY A 504 -10.94 33.69 4.95
C GLY A 504 -10.14 33.48 3.67
N PRO A 505 -9.66 34.55 3.01
CA PRO A 505 -8.67 34.44 1.95
C PRO A 505 -7.30 34.27 2.59
N GLY A 506 -6.80 33.04 2.63
CA GLY A 506 -5.38 32.72 2.79
C GLY A 506 -4.93 31.96 1.55
N CYS A 507 -3.62 31.89 1.29
CA CYS A 507 -3.13 31.11 0.17
C CYS A 507 -3.65 29.66 0.29
N PHE A 508 -4.57 29.27 -0.60
CA PHE A 508 -5.31 27.99 -0.52
C PHE A 508 -4.37 26.79 -0.46
N ALA A 509 -3.22 26.92 -1.13
CA ALA A 509 -2.16 25.93 -1.15
C ALA A 509 -1.51 25.63 0.21
N TYR A 510 -1.66 26.49 1.23
CA TYR A 510 -1.13 26.31 2.59
C TYR A 510 -2.22 26.03 3.63
N SER A 511 -3.48 26.17 3.24
CA SER A 511 -4.61 26.14 4.17
C SER A 511 -4.90 24.73 4.66
N ALA A 512 -5.27 24.61 5.93
CA ALA A 512 -5.73 23.35 6.52
C ALA A 512 -7.09 22.94 5.91
N PRO A 513 -7.38 21.63 5.76
CA PRO A 513 -8.62 21.16 5.13
C PRO A 513 -9.88 21.65 5.83
N GLU A 514 -9.85 21.78 7.16
CA GLU A 514 -10.98 22.25 7.95
C GLU A 514 -11.29 23.75 7.77
N VAL A 515 -10.39 24.54 7.16
CA VAL A 515 -10.64 25.97 6.87
C VAL A 515 -11.73 26.13 5.79
N GLN A 516 -11.91 25.12 4.94
CA GLN A 516 -12.90 25.10 3.87
C GLN A 516 -14.30 24.71 4.39
N ILE A 517 -14.33 23.96 5.50
CA ILE A 517 -15.54 23.55 6.18
C ILE A 517 -15.87 24.66 7.17
N ARG A 518 -17.12 25.13 7.28
CA ARG A 518 -17.52 26.18 8.26
C ARG A 518 -17.47 25.68 9.73
N ALA A 519 -16.40 25.00 10.11
CA ALA A 519 -16.14 24.46 11.43
C ALA A 519 -15.47 25.50 12.33
N LYS A 520 -15.40 25.21 13.63
CA LYS A 520 -14.71 26.06 14.60
C LYS A 520 -13.19 25.98 14.35
N HIS A 521 -12.62 27.06 13.84
CA HIS A 521 -11.17 27.15 13.63
C HIS A 521 -10.45 27.26 14.98
N THR A 522 -9.28 26.63 15.08
CA THR A 522 -8.38 26.69 16.24
C THR A 522 -6.99 27.12 15.79
N ALA A 523 -6.07 27.34 16.73
CA ALA A 523 -4.65 27.60 16.46
C ALA A 523 -3.98 26.53 15.56
N LYS A 524 -4.59 25.33 15.48
CA LYS A 524 -4.12 24.19 14.69
C LYS A 524 -4.16 24.42 13.17
N ILE A 525 -4.91 25.41 12.69
CA ILE A 525 -4.86 25.80 11.27
C ILE A 525 -3.48 26.38 10.91
N ASP A 526 -2.87 27.17 11.81
CA ASP A 526 -1.54 27.75 11.59
C ASP A 526 -0.46 26.67 11.70
N VAL A 527 -0.67 25.66 12.53
CA VAL A 527 0.22 24.48 12.64
C VAL A 527 0.26 23.72 11.31
N TYR A 528 -0.88 23.53 10.66
CA TYR A 528 -0.93 22.90 9.34
C TYR A 528 -0.18 23.72 8.31
N SER A 529 -0.45 25.03 8.23
CA SER A 529 0.23 25.93 7.29
C SER A 529 1.74 26.00 7.54
N PHE A 530 2.17 25.94 8.80
CA PHE A 530 3.58 25.80 9.17
C PHE A 530 4.18 24.49 8.62
N GLY A 531 3.48 23.35 8.75
CA GLY A 531 3.93 22.07 8.20
C GLY A 531 4.09 22.11 6.67
N VAL A 532 3.16 22.77 5.98
CA VAL A 532 3.25 22.97 4.52
C VAL A 532 4.44 23.85 4.14
N LEU A 533 4.64 24.96 4.86
CA LEU A 533 5.78 25.85 4.66
C LEU A 533 7.12 25.14 4.89
N LEU A 534 7.21 24.29 5.92
CA LEU A 534 8.40 23.49 6.19
C LEU A 534 8.67 22.48 5.06
N CYS A 535 7.62 21.85 4.52
CA CYS A 535 7.74 20.97 3.35
C CYS A 535 8.30 21.73 2.14
N GLU A 536 7.72 22.88 1.81
CA GLU A 536 8.18 23.76 0.72
C GLU A 536 9.65 24.14 0.87
N MET A 537 10.09 24.54 2.08
CA MET A 537 11.49 24.86 2.34
C MET A 537 12.44 23.68 2.10
N CYS A 538 11.99 22.45 2.32
CA CYS A 538 12.81 21.25 2.15
C CYS A 538 12.92 20.79 0.70
N ILE A 539 11.85 20.91 -0.10
CA ILE A 539 11.80 20.39 -1.47
C ILE A 539 11.90 21.47 -2.55
N GLN A 540 11.77 22.75 -2.18
CA GLN A 540 11.80 23.92 -3.07
C GLN A 540 10.70 23.94 -4.14
N ILE A 541 9.64 23.14 -3.97
CA ILE A 541 8.49 23.06 -4.87
C ILE A 541 7.35 23.83 -4.24
N PHE A 542 6.67 24.67 -5.03
CA PHE A 542 5.50 25.41 -4.57
C PHE A 542 4.43 24.43 -4.05
N PRO A 543 3.81 24.69 -2.89
CA PRO A 543 2.83 23.79 -2.29
C PRO A 543 1.68 23.44 -3.23
N ASP A 544 1.37 22.15 -3.31
CA ASP A 544 0.23 21.63 -4.05
C ASP A 544 -0.73 20.99 -3.04
N TYR A 545 -1.96 21.49 -2.99
CA TYR A 545 -2.98 21.02 -2.06
C TYR A 545 -3.41 19.58 -2.37
N GLU A 546 -3.54 19.22 -3.65
CA GLU A 546 -4.02 17.91 -4.08
C GLU A 546 -2.92 16.85 -4.00
N ASN A 547 -1.67 17.23 -4.26
CA ASN A 547 -0.51 16.33 -4.28
C ASN A 547 0.35 16.40 -3.01
N ARG A 548 -0.24 16.80 -1.87
CA ARG A 548 0.49 17.03 -0.60
C ARG A 548 1.35 15.85 -0.18
N GLU A 549 0.78 14.64 -0.16
CA GLU A 549 1.51 13.45 0.31
C GLU A 549 2.69 13.11 -0.61
N LEU A 550 2.54 13.34 -1.92
CA LEU A 550 3.62 13.17 -2.87
C LEU A 550 4.75 14.18 -2.63
N GLN A 551 4.43 15.43 -2.27
CA GLN A 551 5.43 16.43 -1.90
C GLN A 551 6.17 16.06 -0.61
N ILE A 552 5.46 15.54 0.40
CA ILE A 552 6.07 15.11 1.66
C ILE A 552 7.03 13.94 1.43
N THR A 553 6.68 12.97 0.58
CA THR A 553 7.55 11.82 0.28
C THR A 553 8.83 12.19 -0.47
N GLN A 554 8.89 13.37 -1.11
CA GLN A 554 10.10 13.88 -1.76
C GLN A 554 11.13 14.48 -0.78
N MET A 555 10.74 14.73 0.47
CA MET A 555 11.66 15.23 1.49
C MET A 555 12.75 14.20 1.81
N THR A 556 14.01 14.63 1.80
CA THR A 556 15.18 13.77 2.09
C THR A 556 15.53 13.70 3.57
N ASP A 557 15.26 14.77 4.33
CA ASP A 557 15.46 14.80 5.79
C ASP A 557 14.28 14.11 6.48
N GLN A 558 14.50 12.88 6.95
CA GLN A 558 13.47 12.08 7.60
C GLN A 558 12.91 12.72 8.88
N VAL A 559 13.77 13.45 9.61
CA VAL A 559 13.42 14.05 10.88
C VAL A 559 12.49 15.24 10.66
N LEU A 560 12.78 16.08 9.66
CA LEU A 560 11.87 17.14 9.24
C LEU A 560 10.61 16.60 8.56
N GLN A 561 10.72 15.51 7.78
CA GLN A 561 9.57 14.84 7.17
C GLN A 561 8.56 14.35 8.22
N ASP A 562 9.04 13.75 9.31
CA ASP A 562 8.17 13.27 10.39
C ASP A 562 7.47 14.42 11.13
N LEU A 563 8.18 15.55 11.33
CA LEU A 563 7.58 16.77 11.87
C LEU A 563 6.49 17.32 10.94
N VAL A 564 6.76 17.40 9.63
CA VAL A 564 5.77 17.83 8.63
C VAL A 564 4.52 16.94 8.69
N ARG A 565 4.69 15.61 8.70
CA ARG A 565 3.56 14.65 8.79
C ARG A 565 2.70 14.86 10.04
N ARG A 566 3.32 15.19 11.18
CA ARG A 566 2.59 15.52 12.41
C ARG A 566 1.82 16.83 12.29
N CYS A 567 2.42 17.85 11.68
CA CYS A 567 1.80 19.16 11.49
C CYS A 567 0.61 19.12 10.53
N VAL A 568 0.64 18.26 9.51
CA VAL A 568 -0.39 18.19 8.45
C VAL A 568 -1.42 17.08 8.65
N ARG A 569 -1.55 16.53 9.86
CA ARG A 569 -2.61 15.56 10.19
C ARG A 569 -3.99 16.10 9.85
N TYR A 570 -4.86 15.22 9.35
CA TYR A 570 -6.22 15.61 8.96
C TYR A 570 -7.03 16.11 10.18
N ASP A 571 -7.01 15.35 11.28
CA ASP A 571 -7.61 15.79 12.54
C ASP A 571 -6.76 16.91 13.19
N PRO A 572 -7.31 18.11 13.42
CA PRO A 572 -6.58 19.20 14.05
C PRO A 572 -6.07 18.88 15.46
N THR A 573 -6.74 17.99 16.19
CA THR A 573 -6.39 17.62 17.56
C THR A 573 -5.15 16.73 17.65
N GLU A 574 -4.82 16.01 16.58
CA GLU A 574 -3.61 15.17 16.48
C GLU A 574 -2.34 15.98 16.16
N ARG A 575 -2.50 17.22 15.71
CA ARG A 575 -1.38 18.10 15.39
C ARG A 575 -0.72 18.57 16.70
N PRO A 576 0.61 18.75 16.72
CA PRO A 576 1.30 19.31 17.89
C PRO A 576 0.91 20.77 18.16
N ASP A 577 1.22 21.29 19.35
CA ASP A 577 1.20 22.74 19.59
C ASP A 577 2.52 23.38 19.13
N MET A 578 2.53 24.70 18.93
CA MET A 578 3.76 25.40 18.52
C MET A 578 4.88 25.26 19.57
N THR A 579 4.55 25.11 20.86
CA THR A 579 5.52 24.81 21.93
C THR A 579 6.25 23.48 21.70
N ASP A 580 5.53 22.44 21.27
CA ASP A 580 6.12 21.12 20.99
C ASP A 580 7.01 21.20 19.75
N ILE A 581 6.57 21.93 18.72
CA ILE A 581 7.32 22.15 17.48
C ILE A 581 8.63 22.90 17.79
N ILE A 582 8.58 23.96 18.60
CA ILE A 582 9.78 24.70 19.02
C ILE A 582 10.76 23.77 19.72
N SER A 583 10.29 23.00 20.70
CA SER A 583 11.14 22.06 21.44
C SER A 583 11.82 21.05 20.52
N THR A 584 11.06 20.52 19.55
CA THR A 584 11.53 19.57 18.54
C THR A 584 12.61 20.19 17.64
N LEU A 585 12.39 21.41 17.14
CA LEU A 585 13.36 22.11 16.29
C LEU A 585 14.61 22.56 17.05
N GLU A 586 14.48 22.92 18.33
CA GLU A 586 15.63 23.27 19.18
C GLU A 586 16.52 22.05 19.46
N GLU A 587 15.95 20.84 19.58
CA GLU A 587 16.73 19.61 19.60
C GLU A 587 17.49 19.39 18.30
N PHE A 588 16.85 19.59 17.15
CA PHE A 588 17.51 19.43 15.85
C PHE A 588 18.63 20.44 15.66
N SER A 589 18.44 21.67 16.15
CA SER A 589 19.47 22.71 16.11
C SER A 589 20.70 22.38 16.95
N LYS A 590 20.60 21.55 17.99
CA LYS A 590 21.75 21.12 18.79
C LYS A 590 22.58 20.03 18.11
N THR A 591 22.04 19.41 17.06
CA THR A 591 22.69 18.35 16.27
C THR A 591 23.35 18.87 14.99
N LEU A 592 23.24 20.18 14.72
CA LEU A 592 24.00 20.91 13.71
C LEU A 592 25.37 21.29 14.29
#